data_AF-A0A7K1EME5-F1
#
_entry.id   AF-A0A7K1EME5-F1
#
_cell.length_a   1.000
_cell.length_b   1.000
_cell.length_c   1.000
_cell.angle_alpha   90.00
_cell.angle_beta   90.00
_cell.angle_gamma   90.00
#
_symmetry.space_group_name_H-M   'P 1'
#
loop_
_entity.id
_entity.type
_entity.pdbx_description
1 polymer ?
#
loop_
_entity_poly.entity_id
_entity_poly.type
_entity_poly.pdbx_seq_one_letter_code
_entity_poly.pdbx_strand_id
1 'polypeptide(L)'
;EPSLTARRIELCTPVYSSDRVSRMATIGIRELRTALASYVKRAHTGERLVITVDGVPVAQLGALSGDYTGISVADLIARGALVAPRRRGDFVLDGPLLLTTGTRVDRALAQVRL
;
A
#
# COMPACT_ATOMS: atom_id res chain seq x y z
N GLU A 1 -32.96 15.29 11.78
CA GLU A 1 -32.43 13.94 11.49
C GLU A 1 -32.87 13.50 10.11
N PRO A 2 -31.93 13.12 9.24
CA PRO A 2 -32.16 11.93 8.43
C PRO A 2 -30.91 11.03 8.29
N SER A 3 -31.21 9.75 8.09
CA SER A 3 -30.38 8.55 8.01
C SER A 3 -29.29 8.55 6.92
N LEU A 4 -28.09 8.09 7.29
CA LEU A 4 -26.97 7.77 6.41
C LEU A 4 -27.22 6.45 5.67
N THR A 5 -27.73 6.51 4.45
CA THR A 5 -27.77 5.37 3.52
C THR A 5 -26.47 5.35 2.72
N ALA A 6 -25.65 4.33 2.97
CA ALA A 6 -24.37 4.09 2.31
C ALA A 6 -24.51 4.12 0.78
N ARG A 7 -23.84 5.08 0.14
CA ARG A 7 -23.81 5.18 -1.33
C ARG A 7 -22.93 4.09 -1.92
N ARG A 8 -23.58 3.30 -2.77
CA ARG A 8 -23.04 2.38 -3.78
C ARG A 8 -21.88 3.04 -4.54
N ILE A 9 -20.68 2.47 -4.45
CA ILE A 9 -19.54 2.89 -5.29
C ILE A 9 -19.79 2.28 -6.67
N GLU A 10 -20.32 3.08 -7.59
CA GLU A 10 -20.48 2.72 -9.00
C GLU A 10 -19.16 2.93 -9.75
N LEU A 11 -18.57 1.79 -10.14
CA LEU A 11 -17.92 1.52 -11.43
C LEU A 11 -17.04 2.66 -11.99
N CYS A 12 -15.78 2.72 -11.54
CA CYS A 12 -14.74 3.39 -12.32
C CYS A 12 -14.32 2.49 -13.49
N THR A 13 -14.42 3.03 -14.71
CA THR A 13 -13.91 2.44 -15.95
C THR A 13 -12.42 2.07 -15.78
N PRO A 14 -12.02 0.82 -16.07
CA PRO A 14 -10.61 0.41 -15.97
C PRO A 14 -9.82 1.05 -17.11
N VAL A 15 -9.33 2.26 -16.89
CA VAL A 15 -8.27 2.87 -17.70
C VAL A 15 -6.97 2.18 -17.30
N TYR A 16 -6.22 1.76 -18.31
CA TYR A 16 -4.97 0.99 -18.30
C TYR A 16 -3.88 1.63 -17.40
N SER A 17 -4.06 1.56 -16.08
CA SER A 17 -2.92 1.47 -15.19
C SER A 17 -2.53 0.01 -15.18
N SER A 18 -1.25 -0.28 -15.40
CA SER A 18 -0.65 -1.54 -14.98
C SER A 18 -0.61 -1.57 -13.45
N ASP A 19 -1.78 -1.46 -12.85
CA ASP A 19 -2.02 -1.87 -11.50
C ASP A 19 -1.82 -3.39 -11.55
N ARG A 20 -0.59 -3.81 -11.24
CA ARG A 20 -0.45 -5.06 -10.53
C ARG A 20 -1.15 -4.83 -9.18
N VAL A 21 -2.49 -4.79 -9.21
CA VAL A 21 -3.29 -5.31 -8.10
C VAL A 21 -2.85 -6.75 -8.04
N SER A 22 -1.76 -6.97 -7.31
CA SER A 22 -1.39 -8.26 -6.79
C SER A 22 -2.69 -8.72 -6.14
N ARG A 23 -3.41 -9.65 -6.81
CA ARG A 23 -4.65 -10.20 -6.29
C ARG A 23 -4.27 -10.76 -4.92
N MET A 24 -4.53 -9.99 -3.86
CA MET A 24 -4.11 -10.35 -2.52
C MET A 24 -4.95 -11.54 -2.11
N ALA A 25 -4.40 -12.73 -2.31
CA ALA A 25 -5.08 -13.96 -1.99
C ALA A 25 -5.23 -14.04 -0.47
N THR A 26 -6.47 -14.18 0.00
CA THR A 26 -6.76 -14.29 1.43
C THR A 26 -6.82 -15.77 1.79
N ILE A 27 -6.06 -16.18 2.80
CA ILE A 27 -5.98 -17.56 3.28
C ILE A 27 -6.23 -17.63 4.79
N GLY A 28 -6.82 -18.71 5.26
CA GLY A 28 -7.00 -18.97 6.69
C GLY A 28 -5.74 -19.52 7.35
N ILE A 29 -5.55 -19.26 8.64
CA ILE A 29 -4.41 -19.80 9.42
C ILE A 29 -4.36 -21.34 9.43
N ARG A 30 -5.53 -21.99 9.32
CA ARG A 30 -5.65 -23.45 9.26
C ARG A 30 -5.11 -23.98 7.92
N GLU A 31 -5.47 -23.31 6.82
CA GLU A 31 -5.01 -23.65 5.47
C GLU A 31 -3.50 -23.40 5.31
N LEU A 32 -3.02 -22.26 5.83
CA LEU A 32 -1.58 -21.93 5.83
C LEU A 32 -0.76 -23.04 6.49
N ARG A 33 -1.25 -23.61 7.60
CA ARG A 33 -0.54 -24.66 8.35
C ARG A 33 -0.38 -25.95 7.56
N THR A 34 -1.39 -26.30 6.76
CA THR A 34 -1.39 -27.54 5.96
C THR A 34 -0.44 -27.46 4.77
N ALA A 35 -0.25 -26.27 4.18
CA ALA A 35 0.54 -26.10 2.96
C ALA A 35 1.54 -24.93 3.00
N LEU A 36 2.17 -24.70 4.17
CA LEU A 36 3.05 -23.55 4.41
C LEU A 36 4.14 -23.38 3.35
N ALA A 37 4.86 -24.46 3.01
CA ALA A 37 5.96 -24.41 2.06
C ALA A 37 5.52 -23.92 0.67
N SER A 38 4.34 -24.34 0.21
CA SER A 38 3.77 -23.92 -1.08
C SER A 38 3.43 -22.44 -1.07
N TYR A 39 2.82 -21.94 0.01
CA TYR A 39 2.50 -20.53 0.16
C TYR A 39 3.75 -19.65 0.29
N VAL A 40 4.79 -20.11 1.00
CA VAL A 40 6.08 -19.40 1.09
C VAL A 40 6.76 -19.32 -0.28
N LYS A 41 6.77 -20.41 -1.06
CA LYS A 41 7.33 -20.41 -2.42
C LYS A 41 6.58 -19.43 -3.34
N ARG A 42 5.24 -19.43 -3.28
CA ARG A 42 4.40 -18.47 -4.00
C ARG A 42 4.67 -17.04 -3.58
N ALA A 43 4.79 -16.79 -2.27
CA ALA A 43 5.14 -15.49 -1.73
C ALA A 43 6.49 -15.01 -2.25
N HIS A 44 7.49 -15.89 -2.26
CA HIS A 44 8.82 -15.60 -2.80
C HIS A 44 8.80 -15.26 -4.29
N THR A 45 7.92 -15.87 -5.09
CA THR A 45 7.73 -15.51 -6.51
C THR A 45 7.03 -14.16 -6.74
N GLY A 46 6.71 -13.42 -5.67
CA GLY A 46 6.11 -12.08 -5.74
C GLY A 46 4.61 -12.04 -5.50
N GLU A 47 3.99 -13.16 -5.10
CA GLU A 47 2.61 -13.16 -4.64
C GLU A 47 2.53 -12.54 -3.22
N ARG A 48 1.45 -11.79 -2.94
CA ARG A 48 1.15 -11.32 -1.58
C ARG A 48 -0.10 -11.99 -1.06
N LEU A 49 0.01 -12.64 0.10
CA LEU A 49 -1.06 -13.37 0.75
C LEU A 49 -1.45 -12.70 2.07
N VAL A 50 -2.75 -12.56 2.33
CA VAL A 50 -3.28 -12.11 3.62
C VAL A 50 -3.68 -13.33 4.44
N ILE A 51 -3.17 -13.42 5.66
CA ILE A 51 -3.47 -14.50 6.59
C ILE A 51 -4.57 -14.04 7.53
N THR A 52 -5.61 -14.86 7.65
CA THR A 52 -6.77 -14.60 8.52
C THR A 52 -6.89 -15.62 9.65
N VAL A 53 -7.42 -15.19 10.79
CA VAL A 53 -7.86 -16.05 11.90
C VAL A 53 -9.35 -15.76 12.10
N ASP A 54 -10.19 -16.79 11.98
CA ASP A 54 -11.65 -16.67 12.06
C ASP A 54 -12.25 -15.57 11.15
N GLY A 55 -11.70 -15.43 9.95
CA GLY A 55 -12.12 -14.44 8.94
C GLY A 55 -11.55 -13.03 9.16
N VAL A 56 -10.83 -12.79 10.25
CA VAL A 56 -10.21 -11.49 10.55
C VAL A 56 -8.76 -11.49 10.03
N PRO A 57 -8.33 -10.48 9.24
CA PRO A 57 -6.95 -10.38 8.75
C PRO A 57 -6.00 -10.05 9.91
N VAL A 58 -4.94 -10.86 10.06
CA VAL A 58 -3.96 -10.72 11.17
C VAL A 58 -2.52 -10.54 10.71
N ALA A 59 -2.17 -11.01 9.51
CA ALA A 59 -0.81 -10.95 9.00
C ALA A 59 -0.76 -10.96 7.48
N GLN A 60 0.40 -10.61 6.92
CA GLN A 60 0.69 -10.69 5.50
C GLN A 60 1.95 -11.53 5.27
N LEU A 61 1.93 -12.36 4.23
CA LEU A 61 3.08 -13.07 3.70
C LEU A 61 3.37 -12.55 2.29
N GLY A 62 4.62 -12.22 2.02
CA GLY A 62 5.08 -11.80 0.71
C GLY A 62 6.58 -12.00 0.62
N ALA A 63 7.14 -11.88 -0.59
CA ALA A 63 8.59 -11.76 -0.74
C ALA A 63 9.08 -10.64 0.17
N LEU A 64 10.22 -10.87 0.83
CA LEU A 64 10.94 -9.79 1.49
C LEU A 64 11.27 -8.77 0.39
N SER A 65 10.58 -7.63 0.40
CA SER A 65 10.84 -6.56 -0.55
C SER A 65 12.26 -6.06 -0.28
N GLY A 66 13.21 -6.45 -1.12
CA GLY A 66 14.54 -5.87 -1.06
C GLY A 66 15.68 -6.72 -1.57
N ASP A 67 15.62 -7.20 -2.81
CA ASP A 67 16.86 -7.24 -3.61
C ASP A 67 17.17 -5.82 -4.09
N TYR A 68 17.40 -4.91 -3.13
CA TYR A 68 18.14 -3.68 -3.35
C TYR A 68 19.55 -3.85 -2.79
N THR A 69 20.11 -5.05 -2.87
CA THR A 69 21.50 -5.31 -2.50
C THR A 69 22.39 -4.40 -3.33
N GLY A 70 22.79 -3.27 -2.73
CA GLY A 70 23.64 -2.24 -3.34
C GLY A 70 22.98 -0.93 -3.76
N ILE A 71 21.67 -0.73 -3.59
CA ILE A 71 21.03 0.58 -3.85
C ILE A 71 20.21 1.00 -2.63
N SER A 72 20.80 1.84 -1.80
CA SER A 72 20.09 2.45 -0.68
C SER A 72 19.18 3.59 -1.15
N VAL A 73 18.21 3.95 -0.32
CA VAL A 73 17.41 5.18 -0.52
C VAL A 73 18.31 6.42 -0.57
N ALA A 74 19.41 6.43 0.18
CA ALA A 74 20.40 7.49 0.13
C ALA A 74 21.09 7.60 -1.24
N ASP A 75 21.41 6.47 -1.87
CA ASP A 75 21.98 6.43 -3.23
C ASP A 75 21.01 6.99 -4.27
N LEU A 76 19.72 6.68 -4.13
CA LEU A 76 18.67 7.20 -5.00
C LEU A 76 18.48 8.72 -4.83
N ILE A 77 18.60 9.23 -3.61
CA ILE A 77 18.58 10.67 -3.32
C ILE A 77 19.81 11.36 -3.91
N ALA A 78 21.01 10.79 -3.71
CA ALA A 78 22.26 11.34 -4.23
C ALA A 78 22.26 11.41 -5.77
N ARG A 79 21.63 10.45 -6.44
CA ARG A 79 21.44 10.43 -7.91
C ARG A 79 20.31 11.34 -8.40
N GLY A 80 19.58 12.02 -7.50
CA GLY A 80 18.45 12.87 -7.86
C GLY A 80 17.21 12.11 -8.33
N ALA A 81 17.19 10.77 -8.21
CA ALA A 81 16.04 9.94 -8.57
C ALA A 81 14.92 10.02 -7.51
N LEU A 82 15.27 10.37 -6.28
CA LEU A 82 14.33 10.64 -5.19
C LEU A 82 14.62 11.98 -4.54
N VAL A 83 13.56 12.64 -4.04
CA VAL A 83 13.69 13.81 -3.16
C VAL A 83 13.67 13.32 -1.72
N ALA A 84 14.68 13.70 -0.94
CA ALA A 84 14.76 13.34 0.47
C ALA A 84 13.52 13.83 1.25
N PRO A 85 12.99 13.03 2.19
CA PRO A 85 11.99 13.50 3.13
C PRO A 85 12.50 14.72 3.90
N ARG A 86 11.69 15.77 4.02
CA ARG A 86 12.04 16.95 4.83
C ARG A 86 11.88 16.70 6.32
N ARG A 87 10.94 15.84 6.70
CA ARG A 87 10.67 15.45 8.09
C ARG A 87 11.46 14.22 8.48
N ARG A 88 11.93 14.18 9.72
CA ARG A 88 12.55 13.02 10.35
C ARG A 88 11.62 12.53 11.46
N GLY A 89 11.02 11.35 11.31
CA GLY A 89 10.09 10.76 12.27
C GLY A 89 8.80 10.25 11.63
N ASP A 90 7.91 9.70 12.46
CA ASP A 90 6.60 9.20 12.04
C ASP A 90 5.70 10.36 11.59
N PHE A 91 4.98 10.15 10.49
CA PHE A 91 4.03 11.13 9.96
C PHE A 91 2.65 10.92 10.60
N VAL A 92 2.18 11.96 11.30
CA VAL A 92 0.81 12.04 11.80
C VAL A 92 0.15 13.26 11.16
N LEU A 93 -1.04 13.06 10.59
CA LEU A 93 -1.87 14.17 10.12
C LEU A 93 -2.53 14.82 11.35
N ASP A 94 -2.12 16.05 11.68
CA ASP A 94 -2.70 16.81 12.79
C ASP A 94 -4.12 17.36 12.49
N GLY A 95 -4.63 17.13 11.28
CA GLY A 95 -5.99 17.52 10.87
C GLY A 95 -6.26 17.24 9.40
N PRO A 96 -7.53 17.41 8.95
CA PRO A 96 -7.89 17.24 7.54
C PRO A 96 -7.25 18.32 6.68
N LEU A 97 -6.66 17.93 5.54
CA LEU A 97 -6.25 18.88 4.52
C LEU A 97 -7.49 19.46 3.82
N LEU A 98 -7.68 20.77 3.92
CA LEU A 98 -8.72 21.46 3.18
C LEU A 98 -8.26 21.71 1.74
N LEU A 99 -8.69 20.84 0.83
CA LEU A 99 -8.49 21.00 -0.61
C LEU A 99 -9.75 21.60 -1.23
N THR A 100 -9.61 22.71 -1.96
CA THR A 100 -10.72 23.26 -2.75
C THR A 100 -10.70 22.67 -4.16
N THR A 101 -11.86 22.58 -4.80
CA THR A 101 -12.01 22.15 -6.20
C THR A 101 -11.35 23.20 -7.11
N GLY A 102 -10.05 23.05 -7.34
CA GLY A 102 -9.21 24.03 -8.03
C GLY A 102 -7.78 24.10 -7.52
N THR A 103 -7.47 23.51 -6.35
CA THR A 103 -6.07 23.35 -5.95
C THR A 103 -5.34 22.44 -6.91
N ARG A 104 -4.25 22.96 -7.48
CA ARG A 104 -3.33 22.11 -8.23
C ARG A 104 -2.72 21.06 -7.32
N VAL A 105 -2.58 19.83 -7.84
CA VAL A 105 -2.07 18.67 -7.09
C VAL A 105 -0.66 18.92 -6.56
N ASP A 106 0.20 19.62 -7.30
CA ASP A 106 1.55 19.97 -6.84
C ASP A 106 1.54 20.88 -5.60
N ARG A 107 0.57 21.79 -5.51
CA ARG A 107 0.40 22.68 -4.36
C ARG A 107 -0.14 21.93 -3.14
N ALA A 108 -1.08 21.02 -3.35
CA ALA A 108 -1.58 20.12 -2.31
C ALA A 108 -0.45 19.23 -1.76
N LEU A 109 0.34 18.62 -2.63
CA LEU A 109 1.50 17.81 -2.24
C LEU A 109 2.57 18.62 -1.51
N ALA A 110 2.80 19.87 -1.89
CA ALA A 110 3.73 20.75 -1.19
C ALA A 110 3.31 21.01 0.26
N GLN A 111 2.01 21.15 0.53
CA GLN A 111 1.47 21.33 1.89
C GLN A 111 1.67 20.09 2.78
N VAL A 112 1.57 18.89 2.21
CA VAL A 112 1.81 17.64 2.96
C VAL A 112 3.30 17.41 3.22
N ARG A 113 4.17 17.88 2.33
CA ARG A 113 5.63 17.69 2.41
C ARG A 113 6.35 18.62 3.38
N LEU A 114 5.81 19.82 3.63
CA LEU A 114 6.19 20.67 4.77
C LEU A 114 5.76 19.97 6.03
#